data_AF-A0A1G7TSC0-F1
#
_entry.id   AF-A0A1G7TSC0-F1
#
_cell.length_a   1.000
_cell.length_b   1.000
_cell.length_c   1.000
_cell.angle_alpha   90.00
_cell.angle_beta   90.00
_cell.angle_gamma   90.00
#
_symmetry.space_group_name_H-M   'P 1'
#
loop_
_entity.id
_entity.type
_entity.pdbx_description
1 polymer ?
#
loop_
_entity_poly.entity_id
_entity_poly.type
_entity_poly.pdbx_seq_one_letter_code
_entity_poly.pdbx_strand_id
1 'polypeptide(L)'
;MLDLVIGKYKQWRRRRNLDGLFSDGPSFAFIGVGQHSIDNLYPVILNMGVRIKYLYSRQLSVATRAARLFPECTGVSELSVILNDPSVQGVFICMKNEHQFPLVKACLDAGKYVFVEKPAVNSYAALQELITHLHADKCMIAFNKRFSPLNRQLKKSIADTYSYQARYITGAYPEGDAVMELFCHPVNNVIQFFGPVEQYTLLHHPGVNGGIHLQLLMKHKQVTGMLELSSCYSWSLFTDTLLCLTPRKVIEITYPGSFRITPLGRQFAGIPFNKVFNSQRLLSETNYTTATPVAGNNPVVQYGYRDEIHYFVTQVQQGKMLHRAAPATFRDTFRLLDELKQAIGQSR
;
A
#
# COMPACT_ATOMS: atom_id res chain seq x y z
N MET A 1 33.24 -29.34 4.98
CA MET A 1 32.75 -28.45 6.07
C MET A 1 31.74 -27.43 5.54
N LEU A 2 32.02 -26.74 4.43
CA LEU A 2 31.12 -25.76 3.80
C LEU A 2 29.78 -26.35 3.34
N ASP A 3 29.78 -27.54 2.72
CA ASP A 3 28.55 -28.19 2.24
C ASP A 3 27.58 -28.57 3.36
N LEU A 4 28.11 -28.95 4.53
CA LEU A 4 27.32 -29.29 5.71
C LEU A 4 26.66 -28.04 6.31
N VAL A 5 27.36 -26.89 6.27
CA VAL A 5 26.82 -25.58 6.67
C VAL A 5 25.74 -25.11 5.68
N ILE A 6 25.98 -25.23 4.37
CA ILE A 6 25.00 -24.90 3.33
C ILE A 6 23.75 -25.79 3.46
N GLY A 7 23.92 -27.09 3.72
CA GLY A 7 22.84 -28.04 3.93
C GLY A 7 21.97 -27.66 5.14
N LYS A 8 22.60 -27.39 6.29
CA LYS A 8 21.90 -26.92 7.51
C LYS A 8 21.16 -25.60 7.27
N TYR A 9 21.77 -24.66 6.54
CA TYR A 9 21.12 -23.40 6.18
C TYR A 9 19.90 -23.61 5.26
N LYS A 10 20.02 -24.44 4.22
CA LYS A 10 18.89 -24.76 3.32
C LYS A 10 17.74 -25.45 4.07
N GLN A 11 18.05 -26.37 4.98
CA GLN A 11 17.06 -27.05 5.80
C GLN A 11 16.37 -26.10 6.78
N TRP A 12 17.13 -25.23 7.46
CA TRP A 12 16.58 -24.18 8.33
C TRP A 12 15.68 -23.22 7.55
N ARG A 13 16.12 -22.74 6.38
CA ARG A 13 15.34 -21.85 5.52
C ARG A 13 14.05 -22.52 5.03
N ARG A 14 14.12 -23.80 4.66
CA ARG A 14 12.95 -24.58 4.24
C ARG A 14 11.95 -24.74 5.37
N ARG A 15 12.40 -25.17 6.57
CA ARG A 15 11.56 -25.25 7.77
C ARG A 15 10.91 -23.91 8.08
N ARG A 16 11.70 -22.83 8.18
CA ARG A 16 11.18 -21.48 8.39
C ARG A 16 10.14 -21.04 7.34
N ASN A 17 10.33 -21.41 6.07
CA ASN A 17 9.36 -21.07 5.01
C ASN A 17 8.06 -21.87 5.10
N LEU A 18 8.12 -23.12 5.58
CA LEU A 18 6.96 -24.01 5.72
C LEU A 18 6.24 -23.78 7.06
N ASP A 19 6.98 -23.63 8.16
CA ASP A 19 6.48 -23.31 9.51
C ASP A 19 5.90 -21.89 9.58
N GLY A 20 6.26 -21.02 8.64
CA GLY A 20 5.69 -19.68 8.46
C GLY A 20 4.45 -19.64 7.56
N LEU A 21 3.99 -20.79 7.03
CA LEU A 21 2.68 -20.88 6.40
C LEU A 21 1.63 -20.87 7.50
N PHE A 22 0.60 -20.05 7.33
CA PHE A 22 -0.41 -19.82 8.37
C PHE A 22 -1.46 -20.94 8.44
N SER A 23 -1.04 -22.19 8.22
CA SER A 23 -1.91 -23.39 8.13
C SER A 23 -2.42 -23.87 9.49
N ASP A 24 -1.60 -23.77 10.54
CA ASP A 24 -1.95 -24.16 11.92
C ASP A 24 -2.41 -22.95 12.77
N GLY A 25 -2.85 -21.87 12.10
CA GLY A 25 -3.17 -20.58 12.69
C GLY A 25 -4.67 -20.27 12.83
N PRO A 26 -5.00 -18.99 13.12
CA PRO A 26 -6.35 -18.45 13.11
C PRO A 26 -7.12 -18.81 11.86
N SER A 27 -8.43 -19.01 12.00
CA SER A 27 -9.31 -18.95 10.85
C SER A 27 -9.64 -17.50 10.51
N PHE A 28 -9.62 -17.19 9.22
CA PHE A 28 -10.00 -15.90 8.67
C PHE A 28 -11.26 -16.04 7.82
N ALA A 29 -11.95 -14.92 7.58
CA ALA A 29 -12.97 -14.83 6.55
C ALA A 29 -12.57 -13.80 5.48
N PHE A 30 -13.12 -13.93 4.29
CA PHE A 30 -12.93 -12.99 3.20
C PHE A 30 -14.27 -12.48 2.69
N ILE A 31 -14.48 -11.17 2.68
CA ILE A 31 -15.66 -10.50 2.16
C ILE A 31 -15.30 -9.83 0.83
N GLY A 32 -15.87 -10.33 -0.26
CA GLY A 32 -15.76 -9.74 -1.60
C GLY A 32 -15.03 -10.59 -2.62
N VAL A 33 -15.66 -10.77 -3.78
CA VAL A 33 -15.22 -11.61 -4.90
C VAL A 33 -15.04 -10.74 -6.14
N GLY A 34 -14.27 -9.65 -5.98
CA GLY A 34 -13.95 -8.73 -7.06
C GLY A 34 -12.67 -9.11 -7.79
N GLN A 35 -12.45 -8.48 -8.94
CA GLN A 35 -11.25 -8.69 -9.75
C GLN A 35 -9.96 -8.42 -8.97
N HIS A 36 -9.93 -7.34 -8.17
CA HIS A 36 -8.77 -7.03 -7.33
C HIS A 36 -8.43 -8.14 -6.33
N SER A 37 -9.44 -8.73 -5.68
CA SER A 37 -9.26 -9.87 -4.78
C SER A 37 -8.66 -11.07 -5.53
N ILE A 38 -9.23 -11.40 -6.69
CA ILE A 38 -8.85 -12.57 -7.49
C ILE A 38 -7.41 -12.45 -8.00
N ASP A 39 -7.01 -11.27 -8.48
CA ASP A 39 -5.72 -11.08 -9.12
C ASP A 39 -4.57 -10.84 -8.14
N ASN A 40 -4.85 -10.23 -6.98
CA ASN A 40 -3.79 -9.75 -6.08
C ASN A 40 -3.85 -10.37 -4.68
N LEU A 41 -5.01 -10.40 -4.03
CA LEU A 41 -5.11 -10.80 -2.64
C LEU A 41 -5.18 -12.33 -2.49
N TYR A 42 -6.05 -13.00 -3.25
CA TYR A 42 -6.22 -14.46 -3.19
C TYR A 42 -4.92 -15.21 -3.50
N PRO A 43 -4.13 -14.87 -4.54
CA PRO A 43 -2.90 -15.59 -4.84
C PRO A 43 -1.88 -15.48 -3.69
N VAL A 44 -1.81 -14.33 -3.04
CA VAL A 44 -0.94 -14.11 -1.88
C VAL A 44 -1.41 -14.93 -0.68
N ILE A 45 -2.70 -14.86 -0.35
CA ILE A 45 -3.33 -15.60 0.77
C ILE A 45 -3.13 -17.10 0.60
N LEU A 46 -3.38 -17.63 -0.61
CA LEU A 46 -3.16 -19.04 -0.96
C LEU A 46 -1.69 -19.43 -0.86
N ASN A 47 -0.78 -18.61 -1.43
CA ASN A 47 0.66 -18.89 -1.38
C ASN A 47 1.20 -18.92 0.06
N MET A 48 0.60 -18.14 0.95
CA MET A 48 0.98 -18.05 2.36
C MET A 48 0.28 -19.10 3.24
N GLY A 49 -0.64 -19.91 2.69
CA GLY A 49 -1.37 -20.92 3.44
C GLY A 49 -2.30 -20.31 4.51
N VAL A 50 -2.80 -19.09 4.31
CA VAL A 50 -3.75 -18.47 5.24
C VAL A 50 -5.09 -19.20 5.17
N ARG A 51 -5.57 -19.70 6.31
CA ARG A 51 -6.84 -20.44 6.38
C ARG A 51 -8.05 -19.51 6.26
N ILE A 52 -8.68 -19.51 5.09
CA ILE A 52 -9.97 -18.82 4.86
C ILE A 52 -11.11 -19.80 5.13
N LYS A 53 -11.78 -19.67 6.26
CA LYS A 53 -12.92 -20.54 6.64
C LYS A 53 -14.20 -20.17 5.90
N TYR A 54 -14.45 -18.87 5.73
CA TYR A 54 -15.62 -18.38 5.02
C TYR A 54 -15.23 -17.38 3.94
N LEU A 55 -15.94 -17.48 2.82
CA LEU A 55 -15.88 -16.49 1.76
C LEU A 55 -17.28 -15.96 1.51
N TYR A 56 -17.46 -14.65 1.68
CA TYR A 56 -18.75 -13.99 1.61
C TYR A 56 -18.94 -13.25 0.29
N SER A 57 -20.14 -13.39 -0.27
CA SER A 57 -20.70 -12.54 -1.32
C SER A 57 -22.20 -12.47 -1.16
N ARG A 58 -22.82 -11.36 -1.57
CA ARG A 58 -24.30 -11.21 -1.61
C ARG A 58 -24.97 -12.34 -2.40
N GLN A 59 -24.28 -12.91 -3.38
CA GLN A 59 -24.75 -14.06 -4.14
C GLN A 59 -24.05 -15.33 -3.65
N LEU A 60 -24.81 -16.24 -3.03
CA LEU A 60 -24.28 -17.48 -2.48
C LEU A 60 -23.56 -18.34 -3.53
N SER A 61 -24.07 -18.36 -4.77
CA SER A 61 -23.44 -19.10 -5.88
C SER A 61 -22.02 -18.59 -6.19
N VAL A 62 -21.82 -17.27 -6.18
CA VAL A 62 -20.52 -16.62 -6.38
C VAL A 62 -19.59 -16.94 -5.21
N ALA A 63 -20.09 -16.80 -3.97
CA ALA A 63 -19.33 -17.13 -2.77
C ALA A 63 -18.87 -18.59 -2.78
N THR A 64 -19.78 -19.52 -3.07
CA THR A 64 -19.51 -20.97 -3.13
C THR A 64 -18.50 -21.31 -4.22
N ARG A 65 -18.57 -20.66 -5.39
CA ARG A 65 -17.61 -20.88 -6.46
C ARG A 65 -16.20 -20.41 -6.08
N ALA A 66 -16.09 -19.23 -5.49
CA ALA A 66 -14.81 -18.68 -5.05
C ALA A 66 -14.21 -19.47 -3.87
N ALA A 67 -15.05 -19.96 -2.95
CA ALA A 67 -14.61 -20.77 -1.82
C ALA A 67 -13.84 -22.04 -2.25
N ARG A 68 -14.13 -22.61 -3.43
CA ARG A 68 -13.41 -23.77 -3.99
C ARG A 68 -11.91 -23.54 -4.21
N LEU A 69 -11.47 -22.28 -4.26
CA LEU A 69 -10.05 -21.93 -4.37
C LEU A 69 -9.29 -22.20 -3.06
N PHE A 70 -9.99 -22.18 -1.92
CA PHE A 70 -9.41 -22.28 -0.59
C PHE A 70 -9.75 -23.63 0.05
N PRO A 71 -8.77 -24.36 0.60
CA PRO A 71 -9.03 -25.60 1.32
C PRO A 71 -9.99 -25.39 2.50
N GLU A 72 -10.98 -26.27 2.63
CA GLU A 72 -11.97 -26.26 3.74
C GLU A 72 -12.76 -24.95 3.89
N CYS A 73 -12.87 -24.16 2.81
CA CYS A 73 -13.60 -22.91 2.81
C CYS A 73 -15.06 -23.10 2.42
N THR A 74 -15.96 -22.43 3.14
CA THR A 74 -17.39 -22.42 2.85
C THR A 74 -17.81 -21.06 2.30
N GLY A 75 -18.52 -21.07 1.16
CA GLY A 75 -19.17 -19.87 0.63
C GLY A 75 -20.40 -19.52 1.45
N VAL A 76 -20.56 -18.25 1.83
CA VAL A 76 -21.70 -17.76 2.61
C VAL A 76 -22.29 -16.48 1.99
N SER A 77 -23.60 -16.28 2.17
CA SER A 77 -24.30 -15.04 1.79
C SER A 77 -24.84 -14.24 2.96
N GLU A 78 -24.78 -14.82 4.16
CA GLU A 78 -25.22 -14.19 5.41
C GLU A 78 -23.99 -13.73 6.20
N LEU A 79 -23.86 -12.42 6.42
CA LEU A 79 -22.71 -11.85 7.13
C LEU A 79 -22.64 -12.34 8.59
N SER A 80 -23.81 -12.60 9.20
CA SER A 80 -23.93 -13.09 10.58
C SER A 80 -23.15 -14.40 10.82
N VAL A 81 -22.98 -15.25 9.80
CA VAL A 81 -22.17 -16.48 9.90
C VAL A 81 -20.71 -16.16 10.24
N ILE A 82 -20.16 -15.09 9.67
CA ILE A 82 -18.79 -14.64 9.94
C ILE A 82 -18.71 -13.93 11.30
N LEU A 83 -19.67 -13.04 11.58
CA LEU A 83 -19.65 -12.22 12.79
C LEU A 83 -19.80 -13.08 14.06
N ASN A 84 -20.69 -14.06 14.02
CA ASN A 84 -21.04 -14.88 15.19
C ASN A 84 -20.09 -16.07 15.41
N ASP A 85 -19.22 -16.41 14.46
CA ASP A 85 -18.30 -17.54 14.61
C ASP A 85 -17.03 -17.11 15.38
N PRO A 86 -16.83 -17.58 16.64
CA PRO A 86 -15.68 -17.16 17.45
C PRO A 86 -14.33 -17.69 16.92
N SER A 87 -14.33 -18.72 16.07
CA SER A 87 -13.10 -19.24 15.46
C SER A 87 -12.55 -18.34 14.37
N VAL A 88 -13.37 -17.45 13.79
CA VAL A 88 -12.92 -16.41 12.87
C VAL A 88 -12.33 -15.27 13.68
N GLN A 89 -11.01 -15.06 13.58
CA GLN A 89 -10.31 -14.01 14.35
C GLN A 89 -10.06 -12.75 13.51
N GLY A 90 -9.97 -12.88 12.19
CA GLY A 90 -9.75 -11.76 11.27
C GLY A 90 -10.58 -11.86 10.00
N VAL A 91 -10.91 -10.71 9.42
CA VAL A 91 -11.71 -10.58 8.20
C VAL A 91 -10.98 -9.70 7.20
N PHE A 92 -10.81 -10.20 5.99
CA PHE A 92 -10.39 -9.41 4.84
C PHE A 92 -11.64 -8.84 4.15
N ILE A 93 -11.65 -7.54 3.87
CA ILE A 93 -12.75 -6.84 3.19
C ILE A 93 -12.18 -6.19 1.94
N CYS A 94 -12.66 -6.61 0.77
CA CYS A 94 -12.33 -6.03 -0.52
C CYS A 94 -13.62 -5.91 -1.34
N MET A 95 -14.35 -4.82 -1.09
CA MET A 95 -15.65 -4.53 -1.70
C MET A 95 -15.59 -3.16 -2.37
N LYS A 96 -16.62 -2.81 -3.15
CA LYS A 96 -16.76 -1.42 -3.63
C LYS A 96 -16.78 -0.45 -2.45
N ASN A 97 -16.15 0.71 -2.62
CA ASN A 97 -15.87 1.69 -1.56
C ASN A 97 -17.12 2.05 -0.72
N GLU A 98 -18.26 2.28 -1.38
CA GLU A 98 -19.55 2.60 -0.76
C GLU A 98 -20.08 1.54 0.22
N HIS A 99 -19.59 0.30 0.12
CA HIS A 99 -20.03 -0.81 0.96
C HIS A 99 -19.03 -1.20 2.06
N GLN A 100 -17.79 -0.70 2.02
CA GLN A 100 -16.75 -1.16 2.92
C GLN A 100 -16.99 -0.71 4.36
N PHE A 101 -17.31 0.56 4.57
CA PHE A 101 -17.33 1.14 5.91
C PHE A 101 -18.36 0.49 6.87
N PRO A 102 -19.61 0.19 6.46
CA PRO A 102 -20.53 -0.56 7.31
C PRO A 102 -20.04 -1.97 7.67
N LEU A 103 -19.39 -2.67 6.72
CA LEU A 103 -18.85 -4.01 6.95
C LEU A 103 -17.67 -3.98 7.93
N VAL A 104 -16.81 -2.96 7.83
CA VAL A 104 -15.71 -2.72 8.77
C VAL A 104 -16.26 -2.56 10.18
N LYS A 105 -17.23 -1.67 10.39
CA LYS A 105 -17.85 -1.45 11.71
C LYS A 105 -18.46 -2.73 12.28
N ALA A 106 -19.28 -3.43 11.49
CA ALA A 106 -19.90 -4.68 11.92
C ALA A 106 -18.87 -5.75 12.35
N CYS A 107 -17.76 -5.88 11.64
CA CYS A 107 -16.69 -6.81 12.00
C CYS A 107 -15.95 -6.38 13.27
N LEU A 108 -15.68 -5.08 13.43
CA LEU A 108 -15.05 -4.53 14.62
C LEU A 108 -15.93 -4.68 15.86
N ASP A 109 -17.25 -4.44 15.73
CA ASP A 109 -18.25 -4.64 16.79
C ASP A 109 -18.32 -6.11 17.23
N ALA A 110 -18.16 -7.05 16.29
CA ALA A 110 -18.02 -8.47 16.58
C ALA A 110 -16.62 -8.87 17.13
N GLY A 111 -15.77 -7.88 17.44
CA GLY A 111 -14.45 -8.06 18.04
C GLY A 111 -13.37 -8.59 17.08
N LYS A 112 -13.65 -8.68 15.78
CA LYS A 112 -12.76 -9.23 14.75
C LYS A 112 -11.66 -8.24 14.37
N TYR A 113 -10.49 -8.76 13.99
CA TYR A 113 -9.51 -7.96 13.26
C TYR A 113 -9.99 -7.71 11.83
N VAL A 114 -9.75 -6.52 11.30
CA VAL A 114 -10.22 -6.14 9.97
C VAL A 114 -9.05 -5.66 9.12
N PHE A 115 -8.87 -6.30 7.97
CA PHE A 115 -8.11 -5.80 6.84
C PHE A 115 -9.12 -5.25 5.84
N VAL A 116 -9.02 -3.98 5.45
CA VAL A 116 -9.92 -3.39 4.46
C VAL A 116 -9.11 -2.78 3.30
N GLU A 117 -9.49 -3.12 2.08
CA GLU A 117 -8.88 -2.59 0.85
C GLU A 117 -9.08 -1.07 0.76
N LYS A 118 -8.16 -0.35 0.12
CA LYS A 118 -8.20 1.11 0.07
C LYS A 118 -9.06 1.65 -1.09
N PRO A 119 -9.77 2.77 -0.92
CA PRO A 119 -9.95 3.50 0.34
C PRO A 119 -11.01 2.83 1.21
N ALA A 120 -10.74 2.69 2.52
CA ALA A 120 -11.70 2.10 3.46
C ALA A 120 -12.98 2.94 3.66
N VAL A 121 -12.87 4.24 3.40
CA VAL A 121 -13.90 5.27 3.58
C VAL A 121 -13.76 6.29 2.45
N ASN A 122 -14.80 7.07 2.18
CA ASN A 122 -14.84 8.01 1.04
C ASN A 122 -14.65 9.49 1.44
N SER A 123 -14.47 9.80 2.72
CA SER A 123 -14.30 11.16 3.22
C SER A 123 -13.41 11.20 4.47
N TYR A 124 -12.86 12.36 4.76
CA TYR A 124 -12.10 12.57 5.99
C TYR A 124 -12.99 12.42 7.25
N ALA A 125 -14.25 12.87 7.17
CA ALA A 125 -15.21 12.72 8.26
C ALA A 125 -15.49 11.24 8.61
N ALA A 126 -15.71 10.39 7.60
CA ALA A 126 -15.89 8.96 7.81
C ALA A 126 -14.61 8.30 8.36
N LEU A 127 -13.41 8.77 7.96
CA LEU A 127 -12.18 8.31 8.58
C LEU A 127 -12.13 8.70 10.07
N GLN A 128 -12.54 9.92 10.44
CA GLN A 128 -12.59 10.33 11.85
C GLN A 128 -13.52 9.43 12.67
N GLU A 129 -14.70 9.11 12.15
CA GLU A 129 -15.61 8.16 12.79
C GLU A 129 -14.91 6.81 13.03
N LEU A 130 -14.24 6.28 12.00
CA LEU A 130 -13.48 5.02 12.12
C LEU A 130 -12.32 5.12 13.12
N ILE A 131 -11.62 6.26 13.20
CA ILE A 131 -10.53 6.48 14.16
C ILE A 131 -11.06 6.45 15.60
N THR A 132 -12.25 7.01 15.84
CA THR A 132 -12.87 7.07 17.16
C THR A 132 -13.58 5.79 17.58
N HIS A 133 -13.69 4.81 16.69
CA HIS A 133 -14.31 3.52 16.97
C HIS A 133 -13.56 2.76 18.08
N LEU A 134 -14.29 2.11 19.00
CA LEU A 134 -13.71 1.43 20.18
C LEU A 134 -12.59 0.43 19.84
N HIS A 135 -12.71 -0.23 18.70
CA HIS A 135 -11.76 -1.25 18.20
C HIS A 135 -10.99 -0.80 16.95
N ALA A 136 -10.81 0.50 16.74
CA ALA A 136 -10.10 1.04 15.57
C ALA A 136 -8.67 0.50 15.43
N ASP A 137 -8.03 0.11 16.53
CA ASP A 137 -6.70 -0.49 16.61
C ASP A 137 -6.62 -1.92 16.03
N LYS A 138 -7.77 -2.59 15.90
CA LYS A 138 -7.93 -3.88 15.19
C LYS A 138 -8.27 -3.73 13.71
N CYS A 139 -8.39 -2.49 13.22
CA CYS A 139 -8.57 -2.21 11.80
C CYS A 139 -7.25 -1.84 11.14
N MET A 140 -7.01 -2.33 9.92
CA MET A 140 -6.00 -1.78 9.03
C MET A 140 -6.56 -1.43 7.67
N ILE A 141 -6.11 -0.30 7.14
CA ILE A 141 -6.40 0.13 5.77
C ILE A 141 -5.23 -0.28 4.88
N ALA A 142 -5.53 -1.04 3.83
CA ALA A 142 -4.55 -1.74 3.01
C ALA A 142 -3.91 -0.84 1.94
N PHE A 143 -3.08 0.12 2.39
CA PHE A 143 -2.18 0.86 1.50
C PHE A 143 -0.91 0.06 1.23
N ASN A 144 -1.00 -0.91 0.32
CA ASN A 144 0.06 -1.87 -0.05
C ASN A 144 1.44 -1.22 -0.27
N LYS A 145 1.48 -0.02 -0.87
CA LYS A 145 2.74 0.70 -1.14
C LYS A 145 3.55 1.00 0.14
N ARG A 146 2.90 1.16 1.30
CA ARG A 146 3.56 1.31 2.61
C ARG A 146 4.39 0.08 3.00
N PHE A 147 4.01 -1.07 2.47
CA PHE A 147 4.67 -2.36 2.69
C PHE A 147 5.65 -2.75 1.59
N SER A 148 5.70 -2.01 0.49
CA SER A 148 6.62 -2.28 -0.63
C SER A 148 8.08 -2.42 -0.15
N PRO A 149 8.82 -3.42 -0.66
CA PRO A 149 10.23 -3.61 -0.33
C PRO A 149 11.07 -2.37 -0.62
N LEU A 150 10.77 -1.68 -1.73
CA LEU A 150 11.48 -0.49 -2.16
C LEU A 150 11.35 0.66 -1.15
N ASN A 151 10.13 0.92 -0.65
CA ASN A 151 9.93 1.91 0.41
C ASN A 151 10.71 1.57 1.68
N ARG A 152 10.71 0.30 2.07
CA ARG A 152 11.45 -0.16 3.26
C ARG A 152 12.95 0.01 3.11
N GLN A 153 13.48 -0.34 1.94
CA GLN A 153 14.91 -0.26 1.63
C GLN A 153 15.39 1.19 1.60
N LEU A 154 14.62 2.08 0.97
CA LEU A 154 15.04 3.47 0.74
C LEU A 154 14.66 4.42 1.87
N LYS A 155 13.85 4.01 2.85
CA LYS A 155 13.40 4.85 3.97
C LYS A 155 14.57 5.59 4.66
N LYS A 156 15.68 4.89 4.93
CA LYS A 156 16.88 5.52 5.54
C LYS A 156 17.60 6.44 4.57
N SER A 157 17.63 6.06 3.28
CA SER A 157 18.32 6.82 2.26
C SER A 157 17.66 8.16 1.96
N ILE A 158 16.34 8.26 2.06
CA ILE A 158 15.60 9.50 1.79
C ILE A 158 15.36 10.35 3.06
N ALA A 159 15.86 9.93 4.22
CA ALA A 159 15.54 10.58 5.49
C ALA A 159 16.03 12.04 5.59
N ASP A 160 17.12 12.38 4.89
CA ASP A 160 17.71 13.72 4.83
C ASP A 160 17.29 14.50 3.57
N THR A 161 16.21 14.09 2.91
CA THR A 161 15.67 14.80 1.75
C THR A 161 15.24 16.21 2.16
N TYR A 162 15.69 17.23 1.44
CA TYR A 162 15.22 18.62 1.63
C TYR A 162 14.25 19.05 0.52
N SER A 163 14.27 18.38 -0.63
CA SER A 163 13.36 18.64 -1.74
C SER A 163 12.97 17.35 -2.47
N TYR A 164 11.70 17.21 -2.88
CA TYR A 164 11.26 16.10 -3.72
C TYR A 164 10.42 16.53 -4.91
N GLN A 165 10.37 15.67 -5.93
CA GLN A 165 9.41 15.74 -7.03
C GLN A 165 8.75 14.38 -7.18
N ALA A 166 7.43 14.35 -7.13
CA ALA A 166 6.62 13.15 -7.28
C ALA A 166 5.66 13.31 -8.46
N ARG A 167 5.50 12.25 -9.25
CA ARG A 167 4.57 12.23 -10.39
C ARG A 167 3.78 10.93 -10.35
N TYR A 168 2.47 11.06 -10.41
CA TYR A 168 1.55 9.95 -10.54
C TYR A 168 0.57 10.23 -11.66
N ILE A 169 0.74 9.55 -12.78
CA ILE A 169 0.01 9.79 -14.01
C ILE A 169 -0.65 8.49 -14.45
N THR A 170 -1.94 8.55 -14.75
CA THR A 170 -2.78 7.42 -15.14
C THR A 170 -3.67 7.77 -16.32
N GLY A 171 -4.40 6.77 -16.80
CA GLY A 171 -5.49 6.97 -17.73
C GLY A 171 -6.72 7.63 -17.10
N ALA A 172 -7.68 7.98 -17.95
CA ALA A 172 -9.00 8.40 -17.53
C ALA A 172 -9.65 7.34 -16.64
N TYR A 173 -10.41 7.82 -15.65
CA TYR A 173 -11.05 6.99 -14.62
C TYR A 173 -12.52 7.41 -14.42
N PRO A 174 -13.39 7.19 -15.44
CA PRO A 174 -14.79 7.60 -15.40
C PRO A 174 -15.65 6.82 -14.39
N GLU A 175 -15.18 5.66 -13.93
CA GLU A 175 -15.92 4.73 -13.09
C GLU A 175 -15.93 5.07 -11.60
N GLY A 176 -15.11 6.02 -11.14
CA GLY A 176 -14.93 6.26 -9.71
C GLY A 176 -14.28 7.60 -9.36
N ASP A 177 -13.94 7.75 -8.08
CA ASP A 177 -13.32 8.96 -7.52
C ASP A 177 -11.80 8.89 -7.66
N ALA A 178 -11.25 9.50 -8.71
CA ALA A 178 -9.80 9.46 -8.96
C ALA A 178 -8.97 10.02 -7.79
N VAL A 179 -9.48 11.00 -7.04
CA VAL A 179 -8.76 11.58 -5.90
C VAL A 179 -8.67 10.57 -4.77
N MET A 180 -9.79 9.99 -4.35
CA MET A 180 -9.83 9.03 -3.24
C MET A 180 -9.31 7.64 -3.60
N GLU A 181 -9.40 7.21 -4.86
CA GLU A 181 -9.15 5.82 -5.26
C GLU A 181 -7.78 5.61 -5.93
N LEU A 182 -7.32 6.60 -6.70
CA LEU A 182 -6.04 6.56 -7.41
C LEU A 182 -4.99 7.42 -6.71
N PHE A 183 -5.27 8.72 -6.55
CA PHE A 183 -4.30 9.68 -6.03
C PHE A 183 -4.02 9.52 -4.54
N CYS A 184 -4.84 8.75 -3.82
CA CYS A 184 -4.56 8.39 -2.44
C CYS A 184 -3.22 7.67 -2.27
N HIS A 185 -2.77 6.88 -3.25
CA HIS A 185 -1.49 6.17 -3.21
C HIS A 185 -0.27 7.10 -3.16
N PRO A 186 -0.05 7.98 -4.16
CA PRO A 186 1.09 8.91 -4.13
C PRO A 186 1.00 9.91 -2.97
N VAL A 187 -0.20 10.41 -2.64
CA VAL A 187 -0.40 11.33 -1.51
C VAL A 187 0.01 10.68 -0.19
N ASN A 188 -0.50 9.47 0.07
CA ASN A 188 -0.13 8.72 1.27
C ASN A 188 1.38 8.39 1.30
N ASN A 189 1.98 8.08 0.16
CA ASN A 189 3.40 7.74 0.08
C ASN A 189 4.30 8.94 0.42
N VAL A 190 3.96 10.12 -0.09
CA VAL A 190 4.65 11.39 0.23
C VAL A 190 4.51 11.72 1.71
N ILE A 191 3.29 11.66 2.27
CA ILE A 191 3.03 11.93 3.69
C ILE A 191 3.74 10.92 4.59
N GLN A 192 3.80 9.64 4.19
CA GLN A 192 4.55 8.62 4.93
C GLN A 192 6.03 8.97 5.06
N PHE A 193 6.64 9.49 3.99
CA PHE A 193 8.07 9.76 3.96
C PHE A 193 8.47 11.08 4.58
N PHE A 194 7.71 12.13 4.32
CA PHE A 194 8.09 13.50 4.69
C PHE A 194 7.23 14.09 5.81
N GLY A 195 6.23 13.34 6.27
CA GLY A 195 5.31 13.75 7.32
C GLY A 195 4.13 14.56 6.80
N PRO A 196 3.30 15.10 7.72
CA PRO A 196 2.13 15.91 7.36
C PRO A 196 2.50 17.12 6.51
N VAL A 197 1.55 17.54 5.67
CA VAL A 197 1.66 18.73 4.83
C VAL A 197 1.13 19.91 5.65
N GLU A 198 2.01 20.87 5.94
CA GLU A 198 1.68 22.08 6.71
C GLU A 198 1.01 23.12 5.82
N GLN A 199 1.49 23.26 4.58
CA GLN A 199 0.99 24.23 3.60
C GLN A 199 1.13 23.66 2.19
N TYR A 200 0.22 24.01 1.29
CA TYR A 200 0.39 23.74 -0.14
C TYR A 200 -0.24 24.84 -1.00
N THR A 201 0.25 24.94 -2.24
CA THR A 201 -0.41 25.67 -3.33
C THR A 201 -0.86 24.64 -4.36
N LEU A 202 -2.08 24.80 -4.87
CA LEU A 202 -2.69 23.92 -5.85
C LEU A 202 -2.95 24.68 -7.15
N LEU A 203 -2.51 24.11 -8.26
CA LEU A 203 -3.01 24.43 -9.59
C LEU A 203 -3.82 23.22 -10.07
N HIS A 204 -5.03 23.48 -10.56
CA HIS A 204 -5.92 22.46 -11.10
C HIS A 204 -6.26 22.81 -12.55
N HIS A 205 -6.04 21.85 -13.43
CA HIS A 205 -6.53 21.89 -14.80
C HIS A 205 -7.59 20.80 -14.99
N PRO A 206 -8.85 21.17 -15.28
CA PRO A 206 -9.85 20.19 -15.66
C PRO A 206 -9.48 19.63 -17.04
N GLY A 207 -9.27 18.32 -17.12
CA GLY A 207 -8.99 17.61 -18.35
C GLY A 207 -10.25 17.41 -19.20
N VAL A 208 -10.05 16.98 -20.44
CA VAL A 208 -11.14 16.55 -21.33
C VAL A 208 -11.85 15.33 -20.73
N ASN A 209 -13.18 15.23 -20.88
CA ASN A 209 -14.00 14.11 -20.43
C ASN A 209 -13.89 13.78 -18.92
N GLY A 210 -13.69 14.79 -18.07
CA GLY A 210 -13.64 14.60 -16.61
C GLY A 210 -12.28 14.13 -16.08
N GLY A 211 -11.23 14.17 -16.91
CA GLY A 211 -9.85 14.00 -16.44
C GLY A 211 -9.48 15.06 -15.42
N ILE A 212 -8.61 14.71 -14.48
CA ILE A 212 -8.14 15.59 -13.42
C ILE A 212 -6.64 15.77 -13.58
N HIS A 213 -6.14 17.00 -13.52
CA HIS A 213 -4.72 17.29 -13.46
C HIS A 213 -4.44 18.28 -12.34
N LEU A 214 -3.71 17.83 -11.32
CA LEU A 214 -3.33 18.60 -10.14
C LEU A 214 -1.81 18.76 -10.10
N GLN A 215 -1.38 19.99 -9.84
CA GLN A 215 0.00 20.30 -9.53
C GLN A 215 0.05 20.97 -8.16
N LEU A 216 0.76 20.33 -7.23
CA LEU A 216 0.90 20.82 -5.87
C LEU A 216 2.33 21.24 -5.59
N LEU A 217 2.50 22.44 -5.03
CA LEU A 217 3.72 22.82 -4.31
C LEU A 217 3.45 22.62 -2.83
N MET A 218 4.22 21.76 -2.17
CA MET A 218 3.92 21.28 -0.83
C MET A 218 5.07 21.62 0.13
N LYS A 219 4.70 22.07 1.33
CA LYS A 219 5.63 22.30 2.44
C LYS A 219 5.28 21.36 3.59
N HIS A 220 6.27 20.57 3.98
CA HIS A 220 6.29 19.78 5.20
C HIS A 220 7.22 20.48 6.22
N LYS A 221 7.32 19.92 7.42
CA LYS A 221 8.16 20.47 8.51
C LYS A 221 9.62 20.73 8.11
N GLN A 222 10.23 19.85 7.32
CA GLN A 222 11.65 19.90 6.95
C GLN A 222 11.91 19.79 5.45
N VAL A 223 10.87 19.54 4.65
CA VAL A 223 11.00 19.16 3.24
C VAL A 223 9.98 19.95 2.44
N THR A 224 10.38 20.46 1.28
CA THR A 224 9.45 20.98 0.28
C THR A 224 9.35 20.02 -0.88
N GLY A 225 8.27 20.04 -1.63
CA GLY A 225 8.21 19.24 -2.83
C GLY A 225 7.13 19.61 -3.80
N MET A 226 7.20 18.96 -4.95
CA MET A 226 6.24 19.08 -6.02
C MET A 226 5.54 17.75 -6.21
N LEU A 227 4.22 17.76 -6.36
CA LEU A 227 3.43 16.57 -6.65
C LEU A 227 2.53 16.82 -7.87
N GLU A 228 2.72 16.05 -8.92
CA GLU A 228 1.82 15.98 -10.08
C GLU A 228 0.92 14.76 -9.95
N LEU A 229 -0.40 14.97 -10.01
CA LEU A 229 -1.42 13.93 -10.02
C LEU A 229 -2.27 14.10 -11.27
N SER A 230 -2.35 13.08 -12.13
CA SER A 230 -3.16 13.22 -13.33
C SER A 230 -3.82 11.95 -13.82
N SER A 231 -5.09 12.06 -14.23
CA SER A 231 -5.84 11.05 -14.98
C SER A 231 -6.09 11.46 -16.43
N CYS A 232 -5.40 12.50 -16.92
CA CYS A 232 -5.59 13.04 -18.27
C CYS A 232 -4.83 12.28 -19.37
N TYR A 233 -4.17 11.17 -19.04
CA TYR A 233 -3.28 10.44 -19.96
C TYR A 233 -3.91 9.12 -20.42
N SER A 234 -3.11 8.21 -20.98
CA SER A 234 -3.48 6.82 -21.27
C SER A 234 -2.98 5.91 -20.15
N TRP A 235 -3.72 4.84 -19.84
CA TRP A 235 -3.26 3.78 -18.92
C TRP A 235 -1.95 3.12 -19.38
N SER A 236 -1.63 3.17 -20.68
CA SER A 236 -0.35 2.70 -21.21
C SER A 236 0.84 3.59 -20.82
N LEU A 237 0.59 4.82 -20.39
CA LEU A 237 1.59 5.80 -19.95
C LEU A 237 1.66 5.91 -18.41
N PHE A 238 1.17 4.88 -17.71
CA PHE A 238 1.19 4.86 -16.26
C PHE A 238 2.58 5.21 -15.72
N THR A 239 2.66 6.26 -14.90
CA THR A 239 3.90 6.73 -14.29
C THR A 239 3.68 6.88 -12.80
N ASP A 240 4.61 6.33 -12.01
CA ASP A 240 4.64 6.49 -10.57
C ASP A 240 6.10 6.64 -10.14
N THR A 241 6.54 7.89 -9.95
CA THR A 241 7.94 8.22 -9.70
C THR A 241 8.10 9.17 -8.52
N LEU A 242 9.22 9.03 -7.82
CA LEU A 242 9.63 9.92 -6.75
C LEU A 242 11.13 10.22 -6.90
N LEU A 243 11.47 11.49 -7.06
CA LEU A 243 12.83 12.00 -7.03
C LEU A 243 13.04 12.74 -5.72
N CYS A 244 14.09 12.38 -4.98
CA CYS A 244 14.48 13.02 -3.73
C CYS A 244 15.87 13.63 -3.85
N LEU A 245 15.98 14.89 -3.46
CA LEU A 245 17.26 15.59 -3.31
C LEU A 245 17.64 15.63 -1.83
N THR A 246 18.81 15.07 -1.53
CA THR A 246 19.44 15.16 -0.21
C THR A 246 20.76 15.92 -0.33
N PRO A 247 21.37 16.38 0.77
CA PRO A 247 22.63 17.11 0.73
C PRO A 247 23.79 16.39 0.02
N ARG A 248 23.70 15.07 -0.17
CA ARG A 248 24.81 14.24 -0.69
C ARG A 248 24.43 13.36 -1.87
N LYS A 249 23.16 13.32 -2.28
CA LYS A 249 22.69 12.38 -3.32
C LYS A 249 21.36 12.81 -3.89
N VAL A 250 21.14 12.38 -5.12
CA VAL A 250 19.84 12.31 -5.78
C VAL A 250 19.38 10.86 -5.70
N ILE A 251 18.13 10.64 -5.32
CA ILE A 251 17.52 9.31 -5.28
C ILE A 251 16.30 9.36 -6.19
N GLU A 252 16.33 8.61 -7.28
CA GLU A 252 15.24 8.48 -8.22
C GLU A 252 14.58 7.12 -8.02
N ILE A 253 13.27 7.11 -7.87
CA ILE A 253 12.46 5.91 -7.64
C ILE A 253 11.44 5.84 -8.77
N THR A 254 11.35 4.67 -9.39
CA THR A 254 10.27 4.32 -10.32
C THR A 254 9.57 3.08 -9.77
N TYR A 255 8.33 3.26 -9.34
CA TYR A 255 7.55 2.19 -8.75
C TYR A 255 7.09 1.19 -9.83
N PRO A 256 6.96 -0.09 -9.47
CA PRO A 256 7.14 -0.64 -8.13
C PRO A 256 8.59 -1.04 -7.78
N GLY A 257 9.52 -1.08 -8.74
CA GLY A 257 10.69 -1.96 -8.62
C GLY A 257 12.05 -1.43 -9.05
N SER A 258 12.22 -0.14 -9.34
CA SER A 258 13.54 0.39 -9.68
C SER A 258 13.88 1.66 -8.93
N PHE A 259 15.16 1.82 -8.66
CA PHE A 259 15.70 3.07 -8.14
C PHE A 259 17.13 3.30 -8.61
N ARG A 260 17.52 4.58 -8.65
CA ARG A 260 18.88 5.06 -8.91
C ARG A 260 19.30 5.97 -7.77
N ILE A 261 20.49 5.74 -7.22
CA ILE A 261 21.12 6.66 -6.27
C ILE A 261 22.37 7.23 -6.92
N THR A 262 22.38 8.55 -7.07
CA THR A 262 23.46 9.32 -7.69
C THR A 262 24.10 10.20 -6.61
N PRO A 263 25.32 9.92 -6.14
CA PRO A 263 26.01 10.77 -5.19
C PRO A 263 26.28 12.16 -5.78
N LEU A 264 25.87 13.22 -5.08
CA LEU A 264 26.30 14.57 -5.35
C LEU A 264 27.72 14.68 -4.77
N GLY A 265 28.71 14.90 -5.64
CA GLY A 265 30.14 14.90 -5.27
C GLY A 265 30.44 15.81 -4.07
N ARG A 266 31.57 15.55 -3.38
CA ARG A 266 31.98 16.42 -2.27
C ARG A 266 32.28 17.83 -2.79
N GLN A 267 31.90 18.84 -2.03
CA GLN A 267 32.38 20.21 -2.25
C GLN A 267 33.48 20.51 -1.24
N PHE A 268 34.52 21.22 -1.68
CA PHE A 268 35.53 21.80 -0.80
C PHE A 268 35.66 23.28 -1.13
N ALA A 269 35.49 24.14 -0.12
CA ALA A 269 35.43 25.59 -0.29
C ALA A 269 34.44 26.06 -1.40
N GLY A 270 33.29 25.38 -1.54
CA GLY A 270 32.27 25.69 -2.55
C GLY A 270 32.57 25.17 -3.98
N ILE A 271 33.73 24.56 -4.21
CA ILE A 271 34.09 23.98 -5.52
C ILE A 271 33.73 22.49 -5.53
N PRO A 272 32.93 22.02 -6.52
CA PRO A 272 32.65 20.60 -6.68
C PRO A 272 33.92 19.83 -7.03
N PHE A 273 34.26 18.77 -6.28
CA PHE A 273 35.43 17.92 -6.56
C PHE A 273 35.44 17.36 -7.99
N ASN A 274 34.26 17.03 -8.52
CA ASN A 274 34.11 16.48 -9.87
C ASN A 274 34.47 17.49 -10.98
N LYS A 275 34.55 18.79 -10.66
CA LYS A 275 35.03 19.83 -11.58
C LYS A 275 36.56 19.83 -11.69
N VAL A 276 37.26 19.32 -10.68
CA VAL A 276 38.74 19.30 -10.60
C VAL A 276 39.30 17.91 -10.91
N PHE A 277 38.59 16.86 -10.52
CA PHE A 277 38.98 15.47 -10.78
C PHE A 277 37.86 14.77 -11.55
N ASN A 278 38.18 14.24 -12.73
CA ASN A 278 37.25 13.51 -13.58
C ASN A 278 36.95 12.11 -13.01
N SER A 279 36.33 12.05 -11.82
CA SER A 279 35.91 10.80 -11.21
C SER A 279 34.41 10.60 -11.44
N GLN A 280 34.04 9.73 -12.36
CA GLN A 280 32.69 9.18 -12.42
C GLN A 280 32.52 8.27 -11.18
N ARG A 281 31.88 8.79 -10.13
CA ARG A 281 31.57 7.98 -8.95
C ARG A 281 30.45 6.98 -9.28
N LEU A 282 30.59 5.80 -8.70
CA LEU A 282 29.70 4.65 -8.89
C LEU A 282 28.22 5.04 -8.70
N LEU A 283 27.43 4.87 -9.76
CA LEU A 283 25.98 4.87 -9.71
C LEU A 283 25.54 3.58 -9.02
N SER A 284 24.71 3.68 -7.98
CA SER A 284 23.99 2.50 -7.46
C SER A 284 22.64 2.46 -8.14
N GLU A 285 22.49 1.57 -9.12
CA GLU A 285 21.23 1.29 -9.80
C GLU A 285 20.77 -0.12 -9.41
N THR A 286 19.51 -0.26 -9.01
CA THR A 286 18.92 -1.58 -8.76
C THR A 286 17.57 -1.64 -9.43
N ASN A 287 17.42 -2.63 -10.31
CA ASN A 287 16.18 -2.93 -11.03
C ASN A 287 15.70 -4.32 -10.61
N TYR A 288 14.68 -4.38 -9.75
CA TYR A 288 14.06 -5.63 -9.31
C TYR A 288 13.18 -6.27 -10.39
N THR A 289 12.98 -5.59 -11.51
CA THR A 289 12.34 -6.14 -12.71
C THR A 289 13.28 -6.98 -13.56
N THR A 290 14.53 -7.20 -13.13
CA THR A 290 15.51 -8.01 -13.86
C THR A 290 15.23 -9.52 -13.76
N ALA A 291 15.55 -10.23 -14.84
CA ALA A 291 15.11 -11.58 -15.24
C ALA A 291 15.33 -12.76 -14.27
N THR A 292 15.79 -12.53 -13.03
CA THR A 292 15.99 -13.62 -12.08
C THR A 292 14.64 -14.01 -11.44
N PRO A 293 14.13 -15.25 -11.62
CA PRO A 293 12.82 -15.66 -11.12
C PRO A 293 12.89 -15.97 -9.61
N VAL A 294 13.07 -14.94 -8.79
CA VAL A 294 13.03 -15.03 -7.33
C VAL A 294 11.77 -14.37 -6.78
N ALA A 295 11.27 -14.84 -5.63
CA ALA A 295 10.05 -14.32 -5.01
C ALA A 295 10.06 -12.79 -4.82
N GLY A 296 11.24 -12.21 -4.56
CA GLY A 296 11.40 -10.76 -4.48
C GLY A 296 10.96 -10.01 -5.73
N ASN A 297 11.14 -10.59 -6.93
CA ASN A 297 10.84 -9.95 -8.21
C ASN A 297 9.38 -10.20 -8.67
N ASN A 298 8.59 -10.94 -7.89
CA ASN A 298 7.17 -11.15 -8.20
C ASN A 298 6.41 -9.81 -8.02
N PRO A 299 5.56 -9.38 -8.98
CA PRO A 299 4.78 -8.15 -8.88
C PRO A 299 4.01 -8.01 -7.55
N VAL A 300 3.36 -9.06 -7.05
CA VAL A 300 2.57 -8.97 -5.80
C VAL A 300 3.43 -8.67 -4.57
N VAL A 301 4.73 -9.00 -4.63
CA VAL A 301 5.72 -8.67 -3.61
C VAL A 301 6.24 -7.25 -3.79
N GLN A 302 6.57 -6.85 -5.02
CA GLN A 302 7.08 -5.51 -5.34
C GLN A 302 6.06 -4.42 -5.01
N TYR A 303 4.77 -4.65 -5.30
CA TYR A 303 3.70 -3.74 -4.90
C TYR A 303 3.39 -3.78 -3.39
N GLY A 304 3.91 -4.75 -2.64
CA GLY A 304 3.77 -4.82 -1.18
C GLY A 304 2.60 -5.64 -0.64
N TYR A 305 1.73 -6.20 -1.49
CA TYR A 305 0.56 -7.00 -1.07
C TYR A 305 0.96 -8.15 -0.15
N ARG A 306 2.04 -8.87 -0.50
CA ARG A 306 2.55 -9.97 0.33
C ARG A 306 2.90 -9.52 1.75
N ASP A 307 3.66 -8.45 1.87
CA ASP A 307 4.18 -8.01 3.16
C ASP A 307 3.10 -7.32 4.01
N GLU A 308 2.08 -6.75 3.37
CA GLU A 308 0.89 -6.21 4.00
C GLU A 308 -0.02 -7.30 4.58
N ILE A 309 -0.35 -8.33 3.79
CA ILE A 309 -1.13 -9.49 4.26
C ILE A 309 -0.35 -10.25 5.33
N HIS A 310 0.95 -10.44 5.15
CA HIS A 310 1.82 -11.03 6.17
C HIS A 310 1.75 -10.26 7.48
N TYR A 311 1.84 -8.93 7.43
CA TYR A 311 1.75 -8.10 8.62
C TYR A 311 0.40 -8.30 9.33
N PHE A 312 -0.72 -8.23 8.60
CA PHE A 312 -2.05 -8.44 9.15
C PHE A 312 -2.16 -9.78 9.88
N VAL A 313 -1.90 -10.88 9.18
CA VAL A 313 -2.07 -12.23 9.71
C VAL A 313 -1.18 -12.46 10.93
N THR A 314 0.06 -11.96 10.89
CA THR A 314 0.99 -12.03 12.03
C THR A 314 0.45 -11.27 13.25
N GLN A 315 -0.12 -10.07 13.07
CA GLN A 315 -0.68 -9.30 14.18
C GLN A 315 -1.92 -10.00 14.77
N VAL A 316 -2.81 -10.53 13.94
CA VAL A 316 -3.99 -11.29 14.40
C VAL A 316 -3.57 -12.51 15.22
N GLN A 317 -2.60 -13.28 14.72
CA GLN A 317 -2.04 -14.44 15.43
C GLN A 317 -1.46 -14.09 16.80
N GLN A 318 -0.81 -12.95 16.90
CA GLN A 318 -0.15 -12.50 18.12
C GLN A 318 -1.08 -11.70 19.04
N GLY A 319 -2.34 -11.46 18.64
CA GLY A 319 -3.27 -10.61 19.37
C GLY A 319 -2.78 -9.17 19.54
N LYS A 320 -2.07 -8.64 18.55
CA LYS A 320 -1.43 -7.31 18.60
C LYS A 320 -2.16 -6.28 17.75
N MET A 321 -2.04 -5.01 18.15
CA MET A 321 -2.62 -3.86 17.46
C MET A 321 -1.98 -3.62 16.08
N LEU A 322 -2.79 -3.17 15.12
CA LEU A 322 -2.38 -2.92 13.73
C LEU A 322 -1.72 -1.53 13.51
N HIS A 323 -0.94 -1.05 14.48
CA HIS A 323 -0.36 0.30 14.53
C HIS A 323 0.29 0.85 13.24
N ARG A 324 0.92 0.02 12.39
CA ARG A 324 1.57 0.48 11.15
C ARG A 324 0.61 0.98 10.06
N ALA A 325 -0.64 0.55 10.13
CA ALA A 325 -1.67 0.80 9.13
C ALA A 325 -3.06 0.99 9.77
N ALA A 326 -3.11 1.42 11.03
CA ALA A 326 -4.37 1.72 11.71
C ALA A 326 -5.04 2.95 11.05
N PRO A 327 -6.37 3.14 11.17
CA PRO A 327 -7.07 4.29 10.59
C PRO A 327 -6.42 5.64 10.93
N ALA A 328 -5.95 5.79 12.16
CA ALA A 328 -5.30 7.02 12.63
C ALA A 328 -4.01 7.37 11.87
N THR A 329 -3.32 6.37 11.30
CA THR A 329 -2.11 6.56 10.47
C THR A 329 -2.41 7.36 9.20
N PHE A 330 -3.66 7.38 8.73
CA PHE A 330 -4.05 7.99 7.46
C PHE A 330 -4.78 9.33 7.63
N ARG A 331 -4.80 9.89 8.84
CA ARG A 331 -5.49 11.16 9.15
C ARG A 331 -5.11 12.27 8.17
N ASP A 332 -3.81 12.56 8.04
CA ASP A 332 -3.33 13.63 7.16
C ASP A 332 -3.53 13.33 5.68
N THR A 333 -3.44 12.04 5.30
CA THR A 333 -3.73 11.59 3.94
C THR A 333 -5.16 11.94 3.56
N PHE A 334 -6.14 11.47 4.33
CA PHE A 334 -7.55 11.71 3.99
C PHE A 334 -7.94 13.17 4.16
N ARG A 335 -7.36 13.90 5.13
CA ARG A 335 -7.56 15.35 5.25
C ARG A 335 -7.18 16.05 3.94
N LEU A 336 -5.97 15.80 3.44
CA LEU A 336 -5.51 16.42 2.20
C LEU A 336 -6.34 15.98 0.99
N LEU A 337 -6.68 14.70 0.87
CA LEU A 337 -7.52 14.22 -0.24
C LEU A 337 -8.89 14.91 -0.27
N ASP A 338 -9.51 15.09 0.89
CA ASP A 338 -10.81 15.75 1.03
C ASP A 338 -10.71 17.25 0.70
N GLU A 339 -9.66 17.93 1.17
CA GLU A 339 -9.36 19.32 0.80
C GLU A 339 -9.16 19.47 -0.72
N LEU A 340 -8.44 18.54 -1.35
CA LEU A 340 -8.24 18.54 -2.81
C LEU A 340 -9.55 18.34 -3.56
N LYS A 341 -10.40 17.40 -3.13
CA LYS A 341 -11.75 17.20 -3.71
C LYS A 341 -12.59 18.47 -3.65
N GLN A 342 -12.62 19.12 -2.48
CA GLN A 342 -13.34 20.38 -2.29
C GLN A 342 -12.79 21.48 -3.21
N ALA A 343 -11.47 21.63 -3.29
CA ALA A 343 -10.82 22.65 -4.11
C ALA A 343 -11.09 22.51 -5.62
N ILE A 344 -11.31 21.28 -6.11
CA ILE A 344 -11.64 21.02 -7.52
C ILE A 344 -13.14 20.94 -7.81
N GLY A 345 -14.00 21.21 -6.81
CA GLY A 345 -15.46 21.20 -6.95
C GLY A 345 -16.08 19.79 -7.03
N GLN A 346 -15.36 18.75 -6.61
CA GLN A 346 -15.87 17.38 -6.52
C GLN A 346 -16.42 17.10 -5.12
N SER A 347 -17.55 17.73 -4.78
CA SER A 347 -18.31 17.42 -3.57
C SER A 347 -19.37 16.37 -3.87
N ARG A 348 -19.00 15.08 -3.77
CA ARG A 348 -19.95 13.96 -3.61
C ARG A 348 -19.41 12.98 -2.59
#